data_AF-A0A7I7MR54-F1
#
_entry.id   AF-A0A7I7MR54-F1
#
_cell.length_a   1.000
_cell.length_b   1.000
_cell.length_c   1.000
_cell.angle_alpha   90.00
_cell.angle_beta   90.00
_cell.angle_gamma   90.00
#
_symmetry.space_group_name_H-M   'P 1'
#
loop_
_entity.id
_entity.type
_entity.pdbx_description
1 polymer ?
#
loop_
_entity_poly.entity_id
_entity_poly.type
_entity_poly.pdbx_seq_one_letter_code
_entity_poly.pdbx_strand_id
1 'polypeptide(L)'
;MTTFAGKAAASADKVRGGYYTPAPVARFLARWVRAAGPRIVEPACGDGAILRALAAVTNQARGVELAAREAAKAREFAPVDTENLFAWLATSAAGGWDGVAGNPPYIRFGNWAPDQRAPALDLMRREGLRPTKLTNAWVPFVVASTLLVRDGGRVGLVLPAELLQVGYAAQVRDFLLRRFREITLVTFQRLAFDGVLQEVVLFCGVAGAGPARIRTVQLADANALEGADLDVESAPALRHDKEKWTKYFLSPTQIGLLRSLERSDALTQLGRLAEVDVGIVTGRNSFFTFTDSQARGLGLIAHCVPLVSRSAQLSGLVYDMDCRASDVAAGHRTWLLDAAGEPADPALLAHIAAGEAAGVHRGYKCSIRKPWWRTPSLWIPDLFMLRQIHRAPRLTVNAAAATSTDTVHRVRVKPGGESPTHPGALAAVFHNSVTFAFTEIMGRSYGGGILELEPAEAERLPVPAPSYASTDLIADVDLLVKAGDPDKALDLVDQRVLIDGLGLSPRVVADCRAAWVALRDRRTRRGSR
;
A
#
# COMPACT_ATOMS: atom_id res chain seq x y z
N MET A 1 39.80 -0.34 -1.64
CA MET A 1 38.87 -0.98 -0.66
C MET A 1 37.53 -1.18 -1.34
N THR A 2 37.03 -2.41 -1.40
CA THR A 2 35.70 -2.72 -1.97
C THR A 2 34.62 -2.11 -1.07
N THR A 3 33.75 -1.28 -1.63
CA THR A 3 32.66 -0.63 -0.88
C THR A 3 31.33 -1.33 -1.15
N PHE A 4 30.59 -1.67 -0.08
CA PHE A 4 29.25 -2.26 -0.17
C PHE A 4 28.19 -1.25 0.30
N ALA A 5 27.71 -0.42 -0.62
CA ALA A 5 26.72 0.63 -0.33
C ALA A 5 25.45 0.08 0.37
N GLY A 6 24.90 0.85 1.31
CA GLY A 6 23.68 0.50 2.08
C GLY A 6 22.58 1.56 1.97
N LYS A 7 21.39 1.27 2.48
CA LYS A 7 20.30 2.26 2.60
C LYS A 7 20.62 3.29 3.71
N ALA A 8 20.36 4.56 3.44
CA ALA A 8 20.57 5.67 4.38
C ALA A 8 19.59 5.64 5.59
N ALA A 9 20.00 6.21 6.72
CA ALA A 9 19.18 6.32 7.94
C ALA A 9 18.09 7.41 7.82
N ALA A 10 17.02 7.29 8.61
CA ALA A 10 15.91 8.25 8.63
C ALA A 10 16.25 9.51 9.48
N SER A 11 15.74 10.68 9.10
CA SER A 11 15.99 11.98 9.75
C SER A 11 15.17 12.21 11.05
N ALA A 12 15.60 13.17 11.87
CA ALA A 12 15.03 13.50 13.18
C ALA A 12 13.58 14.03 13.13
N ASP A 13 13.16 14.71 12.06
CA ASP A 13 11.79 15.23 11.91
C ASP A 13 10.74 14.11 11.81
N LYS A 14 11.13 12.93 11.28
CA LYS A 14 10.27 11.73 11.28
C LYS A 14 9.99 11.17 12.68
N VAL A 15 10.75 11.58 13.70
CA VAL A 15 10.61 11.08 15.07
C VAL A 15 9.56 11.87 15.86
N ARG A 16 9.35 13.16 15.55
CA ARG A 16 8.37 14.01 16.24
C ARG A 16 6.93 13.86 15.74
N GLY A 17 6.73 13.38 14.50
CA GLY A 17 5.42 12.99 13.97
C GLY A 17 4.40 14.12 13.78
N GLY A 18 4.79 15.39 14.00
CA GLY A 18 3.96 16.56 13.77
C GLY A 18 4.21 17.16 12.38
N TYR A 19 3.14 17.34 11.61
CA TYR A 19 3.16 18.01 10.31
C TYR A 19 2.24 19.22 10.37
N TYR A 20 2.72 20.37 9.90
CA TYR A 20 1.93 21.61 9.92
C TYR A 20 0.75 21.51 8.97
N THR A 21 -0.46 21.85 9.43
CA THR A 21 -1.68 21.82 8.62
C THR A 21 -1.83 23.12 7.81
N PRO A 22 -1.91 23.05 6.46
CA PRO A 22 -2.11 24.23 5.62
C PRO A 22 -3.38 24.99 5.97
N ALA A 23 -3.32 26.33 5.91
CA ALA A 23 -4.45 27.19 6.25
C ALA A 23 -5.75 26.89 5.46
N PRO A 24 -5.72 26.57 4.14
CA PRO A 24 -6.93 26.15 3.43
C PRO A 24 -7.60 24.90 4.01
N VAL A 25 -6.80 23.91 4.43
CA VAL A 25 -7.29 22.68 5.07
C VAL A 25 -7.89 22.98 6.43
N ALA A 26 -7.21 23.77 7.26
CA ALA A 26 -7.70 24.16 8.57
C ALA A 26 -9.04 24.91 8.50
N ARG A 27 -9.17 25.90 7.60
CA ARG A 27 -10.42 26.65 7.38
C ARG A 27 -11.55 25.76 6.85
N PHE A 28 -11.24 24.85 5.93
CA PHE A 28 -12.21 23.89 5.41
C PHE A 28 -12.76 22.99 6.53
N LEU A 29 -11.88 22.32 7.29
CA LEU A 29 -12.29 21.44 8.38
C LEU A 29 -13.12 22.19 9.42
N ALA A 30 -12.69 23.39 9.81
CA ALA A 30 -13.40 24.22 10.78
C ALA A 30 -14.83 24.55 10.35
N ARG A 31 -15.03 25.03 9.12
CA ARG A 31 -16.37 25.29 8.57
C ARG A 31 -17.20 24.02 8.49
N TRP A 32 -16.58 22.92 8.05
CA TRP A 32 -17.28 21.66 7.85
C TRP A 32 -17.80 21.06 9.16
N VAL A 33 -17.01 21.04 10.24
CA VAL A 33 -17.45 20.54 11.55
C VAL A 33 -18.44 21.49 12.23
N ARG A 34 -18.27 22.82 12.06
CA ARG A 34 -19.15 23.84 12.66
C ARG A 34 -20.61 23.71 12.23
N ALA A 35 -20.86 23.16 11.05
CA ALA A 35 -22.20 22.91 10.54
C ALA A 35 -23.03 21.94 11.42
N ALA A 36 -22.38 21.13 12.29
CA ALA A 36 -23.09 20.31 13.26
C ALA A 36 -23.49 21.07 14.53
N GLY A 37 -22.79 22.16 14.87
CA GLY A 37 -23.03 22.95 16.08
C GLY A 37 -21.77 23.67 16.58
N PRO A 38 -21.91 24.52 17.61
CA PRO A 38 -20.83 25.40 18.07
C PRO A 38 -19.80 24.71 18.96
N ARG A 39 -20.14 23.60 19.65
CA ARG A 39 -19.26 22.96 20.63
C ARG A 39 -18.28 22.03 19.92
N ILE A 40 -17.05 22.49 19.74
CA ILE A 40 -16.05 21.82 18.88
C ILE A 40 -14.75 21.59 19.64
N VAL A 41 -14.14 20.42 19.47
CA VAL A 41 -12.85 20.07 20.07
C VAL A 41 -11.80 19.70 19.02
N GLU A 42 -10.56 20.15 19.23
CA GLU A 42 -9.39 19.67 18.50
C GLU A 42 -8.51 18.78 19.39
N PRO A 43 -8.47 17.46 19.14
CA PRO A 43 -7.55 16.54 19.79
C PRO A 43 -6.13 16.63 19.19
N ALA A 44 -5.10 16.66 20.03
CA ALA A 44 -3.70 16.87 19.64
C ALA A 44 -3.52 18.13 18.79
N CYS A 45 -3.90 19.28 19.35
CA CYS A 45 -3.96 20.53 18.60
C CYS A 45 -2.60 21.15 18.24
N GLY A 46 -1.49 20.62 18.77
CA GLY A 46 -0.15 21.13 18.47
C GLY A 46 -0.02 22.62 18.77
N ASP A 47 0.47 23.40 17.80
CA ASP A 47 0.61 24.86 17.89
C ASP A 47 -0.71 25.62 17.64
N GLY A 48 -1.81 24.91 17.37
CA GLY A 48 -3.14 25.47 17.20
C GLY A 48 -3.48 25.89 15.77
N ALA A 49 -2.84 25.35 14.73
CA ALA A 49 -3.14 25.69 13.34
C ALA A 49 -4.62 25.50 12.96
N ILE A 50 -5.24 24.37 13.32
CA ILE A 50 -6.68 24.14 13.11
C ILE A 50 -7.50 24.87 14.18
N LEU A 51 -7.02 24.91 15.43
CA LEU A 51 -7.70 25.57 16.56
C LEU A 51 -7.97 27.04 16.29
N ARG A 52 -7.02 27.73 15.66
CA ARG A 52 -7.18 29.11 15.19
C ARG A 52 -8.35 29.26 14.22
N ALA A 53 -8.48 28.34 13.26
CA ALA A 53 -9.58 28.34 12.31
C ALA A 53 -10.93 27.99 12.99
N LEU A 54 -10.90 27.10 13.99
CA LEU A 54 -12.08 26.78 14.81
C LEU A 54 -12.55 27.97 15.64
N ALA A 55 -11.63 28.66 16.32
CA ALA A 55 -11.92 29.85 17.12
C ALA A 55 -12.52 31.00 16.28
N ALA A 56 -12.18 31.06 14.98
CA ALA A 56 -12.76 32.04 14.06
C ALA A 56 -14.23 31.76 13.70
N VAL A 57 -14.74 30.54 13.91
CA VAL A 57 -16.12 30.15 13.55
C VAL A 57 -17.00 29.78 14.76
N THR A 58 -16.41 29.70 15.96
CA THR A 58 -17.12 29.47 17.23
C THR A 58 -16.31 29.96 18.43
N ASN A 59 -16.99 30.44 19.47
CA ASN A 59 -16.40 30.75 20.78
C ASN A 59 -16.38 29.54 21.74
N GLN A 60 -16.89 28.38 21.31
CA GLN A 60 -16.90 27.14 22.10
C GLN A 60 -15.90 26.10 21.56
N ALA A 61 -14.83 26.57 20.91
CA ALA A 61 -13.70 25.73 20.54
C ALA A 61 -12.87 25.36 21.78
N ARG A 62 -12.33 24.15 21.82
CA ARG A 62 -11.38 23.70 22.85
C ARG A 62 -10.29 22.83 22.22
N GLY A 63 -9.06 22.95 22.69
CA GLY A 63 -7.94 22.08 22.30
C GLY A 63 -7.53 21.12 23.41
N VAL A 64 -6.91 20.00 23.04
CA VAL A 64 -6.20 19.11 23.95
C VAL A 64 -4.82 18.83 23.38
N GLU A 65 -3.75 19.10 24.14
CA GLU A 65 -2.37 18.92 23.68
C GLU A 65 -1.47 18.37 24.79
N LEU A 66 -0.68 17.35 24.47
CA LEU A 66 0.21 16.69 25.42
C LEU A 66 1.44 17.55 25.74
N ALA A 67 2.02 18.20 24.74
CA ALA A 67 3.24 19.00 24.87
C ALA A 67 2.90 20.39 25.40
N ALA A 68 3.28 20.66 26.65
CA ALA A 68 3.01 21.94 27.34
C ALA A 68 3.45 23.18 26.53
N ARG A 69 4.57 23.10 25.81
CA ARG A 69 5.08 24.19 24.97
C ARG A 69 4.16 24.50 23.79
N GLU A 70 3.62 23.48 23.13
CA GLU A 70 2.73 23.65 21.99
C GLU A 70 1.33 24.08 22.47
N ALA A 71 0.84 23.48 23.56
CA ALA A 71 -0.39 23.90 24.22
C ALA A 71 -0.38 25.38 24.61
N ALA A 72 0.75 25.89 25.10
CA ALA A 72 0.90 27.31 25.44
C ALA A 72 0.72 28.24 24.23
N LYS A 73 1.19 27.85 23.05
CA LYS A 73 0.95 28.61 21.80
C LYS A 73 -0.52 28.54 21.39
N ALA A 74 -1.09 27.34 21.42
CA ALA A 74 -2.47 27.11 21.01
C ALA A 74 -3.51 27.86 21.90
N ARG A 75 -3.18 28.12 23.17
CA ARG A 75 -4.00 28.92 24.11
C ARG A 75 -4.25 30.36 23.66
N GLU A 76 -3.47 30.89 22.73
CA GLU A 76 -3.72 32.20 22.12
C GLU A 76 -5.07 32.23 21.38
N PHE A 77 -5.55 31.08 20.89
CA PHE A 77 -6.75 31.00 20.06
C PHE A 77 -7.99 30.51 20.79
N ALA A 78 -7.86 29.52 21.68
CA ALA A 78 -8.97 28.95 22.45
C ALA A 78 -8.45 28.24 23.72
N PRO A 79 -9.31 27.92 24.71
CA PRO A 79 -8.90 27.13 25.87
C PRO A 79 -8.27 25.78 25.47
N VAL A 80 -7.12 25.45 26.06
CA VAL A 80 -6.41 24.19 25.84
C VAL A 80 -6.10 23.48 27.15
N ASP A 81 -6.52 22.22 27.23
CA ASP A 81 -6.15 21.29 28.29
C ASP A 81 -4.78 20.66 27.95
N THR A 82 -3.78 20.83 28.82
CA THR A 82 -2.45 20.24 28.63
C THR A 82 -2.41 18.84 29.23
N GLU A 83 -2.79 17.84 28.43
CA GLU A 83 -2.93 16.47 28.91
C GLU A 83 -2.78 15.45 27.77
N ASN A 84 -2.49 14.21 28.12
CA ASN A 84 -2.66 13.09 27.20
C ASN A 84 -4.15 12.95 26.82
N LEU A 85 -4.48 12.99 25.53
CA LEU A 85 -5.86 12.87 25.05
C LEU A 85 -6.62 11.67 25.64
N PHE A 86 -5.95 10.52 25.78
CA PHE A 86 -6.58 9.29 26.25
C PHE A 86 -6.82 9.29 27.76
N ALA A 87 -6.04 10.07 28.52
CA ALA A 87 -6.32 10.35 29.92
C ALA A 87 -7.47 11.36 30.05
N TRP A 88 -7.42 12.45 29.28
CA TRP A 88 -8.46 13.47 29.21
C TRP A 88 -9.84 12.89 28.83
N LEU A 89 -9.87 11.91 27.91
CA LEU A 89 -11.07 11.18 27.53
C LEU A 89 -11.70 10.36 28.66
N ALA A 90 -10.90 9.88 29.61
CA ALA A 90 -11.40 9.06 30.72
C ALA A 90 -12.21 9.88 31.73
N THR A 91 -11.98 11.20 31.78
CA THR A 91 -12.67 12.14 32.69
C THR A 91 -13.67 13.04 31.96
N SER A 92 -13.60 13.10 30.62
CA SER A 92 -14.50 13.88 29.77
C SER A 92 -15.78 13.12 29.42
N ALA A 93 -16.91 13.83 29.33
CA ALA A 93 -18.16 13.23 28.84
C ALA A 93 -18.04 12.86 27.35
N ALA A 94 -18.03 11.55 27.06
CA ALA A 94 -18.11 11.03 25.69
C ALA A 94 -19.43 11.45 25.02
N GLY A 95 -19.42 11.65 23.70
CA GLY A 95 -20.61 12.00 22.94
C GLY A 95 -21.19 13.39 23.23
N GLY A 96 -20.39 14.33 23.76
CA GLY A 96 -20.82 15.68 24.13
C GLY A 96 -20.52 16.77 23.10
N TRP A 97 -19.76 16.48 22.05
CA TRP A 97 -19.27 17.47 21.09
C TRP A 97 -20.08 17.45 19.79
N ASP A 98 -20.40 18.63 19.26
CA ASP A 98 -21.03 18.78 17.95
C ASP A 98 -20.04 18.45 16.83
N GLY A 99 -18.79 18.88 17.01
CA GLY A 99 -17.74 18.74 16.01
C GLY A 99 -16.40 18.32 16.61
N VAL A 100 -15.62 17.57 15.83
CA VAL A 100 -14.21 17.26 16.12
C VAL A 100 -13.39 17.51 14.87
N ALA A 101 -12.42 18.41 14.92
CA ALA A 101 -11.48 18.63 13.81
C ALA A 101 -10.04 18.48 14.27
N GLY A 102 -9.16 17.88 13.48
CA GLY A 102 -7.76 17.73 13.90
C GLY A 102 -6.83 17.06 12.90
N ASN A 103 -5.53 17.07 13.21
CA ASN A 103 -4.49 16.36 12.48
C ASN A 103 -3.73 15.43 13.45
N PRO A 104 -4.16 14.16 13.60
CA PRO A 104 -3.54 13.22 14.54
C PRO A 104 -2.03 13.02 14.32
N PRO A 105 -1.25 12.62 15.34
CA PRO A 105 0.19 12.39 15.21
C PRO A 105 0.51 11.11 14.42
N TYR A 106 1.52 11.15 13.54
CA TYR A 106 1.90 10.02 12.66
C TYR A 106 3.17 9.31 13.17
N ILE A 107 3.03 8.56 14.27
CA ILE A 107 4.16 7.89 14.94
C ILE A 107 4.07 6.37 14.75
N ARG A 108 5.13 5.77 14.20
CA ARG A 108 5.23 4.30 14.06
C ARG A 108 5.33 3.64 15.42
N PHE A 109 4.74 2.44 15.57
CA PHE A 109 4.68 1.71 16.83
C PHE A 109 6.01 1.64 17.59
N GLY A 110 7.12 1.31 16.91
CA GLY A 110 8.45 1.18 17.53
C GLY A 110 9.05 2.49 18.04
N ASN A 111 8.57 3.63 17.54
CA ASN A 111 9.02 4.97 17.94
C ASN A 111 8.03 5.65 18.89
N TRP A 112 6.90 5.00 19.19
CA TRP A 112 5.86 5.57 20.04
C TRP A 112 6.08 5.15 21.49
N ALA A 113 6.27 6.16 22.36
CA ALA A 113 6.59 5.99 23.77
C ALA A 113 5.56 5.06 24.48
N PRO A 114 6.00 4.04 25.24
CA PRO A 114 5.10 3.03 25.80
C PRO A 114 4.00 3.58 26.73
N ASP A 115 4.33 4.58 27.54
CA ASP A 115 3.46 5.29 28.48
C ASP A 115 2.34 6.06 27.78
N GLN A 116 2.65 6.69 26.64
CA GLN A 116 1.65 7.37 25.81
C GLN A 116 0.80 6.38 25.00
N ARG A 117 1.40 5.28 24.57
CA ARG A 117 0.76 4.26 23.73
C ARG A 117 -0.22 3.38 24.49
N ALA A 118 0.11 2.97 25.71
CA ALA A 118 -0.72 2.05 26.50
C ALA A 118 -2.20 2.48 26.61
N PRO A 119 -2.54 3.69 27.09
CA PRO A 119 -3.94 4.11 27.24
C PRO A 119 -4.67 4.22 25.90
N ALA A 120 -3.95 4.55 24.83
CA ALA A 120 -4.49 4.61 23.47
C ALA A 120 -4.89 3.23 22.96
N LEU A 121 -4.06 2.20 23.21
CA LEU A 121 -4.38 0.82 22.85
C LEU A 121 -5.52 0.25 23.70
N ASP A 122 -5.60 0.63 24.97
CA ASP A 122 -6.70 0.24 25.85
C ASP A 122 -8.03 0.79 25.38
N LEU A 123 -8.07 2.06 24.93
CA LEU A 123 -9.27 2.62 24.29
C LEU A 123 -9.71 1.79 23.08
N MET A 124 -8.78 1.44 22.20
CA MET A 124 -9.09 0.61 21.03
C MET A 124 -9.68 -0.75 21.43
N ARG A 125 -9.11 -1.40 22.46
CA ARG A 125 -9.61 -2.70 22.94
C ARG A 125 -11.01 -2.60 23.52
N ARG A 126 -11.33 -1.53 24.27
CA ARG A 126 -12.69 -1.28 24.79
C ARG A 126 -13.72 -1.14 23.67
N GLU A 127 -13.32 -0.59 22.52
CA GLU A 127 -14.16 -0.48 21.33
C GLU A 127 -14.19 -1.76 20.46
N GLY A 128 -13.58 -2.85 20.94
CA GLY A 128 -13.55 -4.15 20.26
C GLY A 128 -12.49 -4.27 19.17
N LEU A 129 -11.56 -3.31 19.04
CA LEU A 129 -10.45 -3.39 18.10
C LEU A 129 -9.26 -4.13 18.72
N ARG A 130 -8.54 -4.87 17.88
CA ARG A 130 -7.34 -5.64 18.24
C ARG A 130 -6.10 -4.99 17.60
N PRO A 131 -5.49 -3.97 18.24
CA PRO A 131 -4.30 -3.33 17.69
C PRO A 131 -3.10 -4.29 17.66
N THR A 132 -2.18 -4.08 16.72
CA THR A 132 -0.97 -4.90 16.56
C THR A 132 0.28 -4.02 16.67
N LYS A 133 1.48 -4.62 16.63
CA LYS A 133 2.75 -3.86 16.55
C LYS A 133 2.93 -3.08 15.24
N LEU A 134 1.98 -3.17 14.30
CA LEU A 134 1.93 -2.36 13.09
C LEU A 134 1.05 -1.11 13.23
N THR A 135 0.28 -0.99 14.32
CA THR A 135 -0.61 0.14 14.55
C THR A 135 0.17 1.45 14.70
N ASN A 136 -0.15 2.44 13.87
CA ASN A 136 0.37 3.80 13.96
C ASN A 136 -0.46 4.65 14.94
N ALA A 137 0.14 5.65 15.57
CA ALA A 137 -0.51 6.52 16.54
C ALA A 137 -1.79 7.21 16.04
N TRP A 138 -1.91 7.55 14.75
CA TRP A 138 -3.14 8.20 14.24
C TRP A 138 -4.41 7.35 14.43
N VAL A 139 -4.30 6.02 14.46
CA VAL A 139 -5.46 5.11 14.52
C VAL A 139 -6.28 5.29 15.81
N PRO A 140 -5.72 5.20 17.02
CA PRO A 140 -6.48 5.44 18.24
C PRO A 140 -6.99 6.88 18.37
N PHE A 141 -6.34 7.88 17.76
CA PHE A 141 -6.87 9.25 17.71
C PHE A 141 -8.13 9.36 16.85
N VAL A 142 -8.24 8.58 15.77
CA VAL A 142 -9.50 8.46 15.00
C VAL A 142 -10.60 7.85 15.84
N VAL A 143 -10.30 6.78 16.59
CA VAL A 143 -11.26 6.15 17.51
C VAL A 143 -11.73 7.14 18.58
N ALA A 144 -10.79 7.82 19.25
CA ALA A 144 -11.05 8.89 20.21
C ALA A 144 -11.95 10.00 19.64
N SER A 145 -11.61 10.53 18.47
CA SER A 145 -12.38 11.58 17.79
C SER A 145 -13.81 11.14 17.50
N THR A 146 -14.00 9.87 17.15
CA THR A 146 -15.31 9.27 16.90
C THR A 146 -16.14 9.08 18.18
N LEU A 147 -15.50 8.89 19.34
CA LEU A 147 -16.19 8.75 20.63
C LEU A 147 -16.58 10.09 21.25
N LEU A 148 -15.87 11.16 20.90
CA LEU A 148 -16.15 12.51 21.40
C LEU A 148 -17.41 13.11 20.81
N VAL A 149 -17.72 12.78 19.56
CA VAL A 149 -18.83 13.37 18.83
C VAL A 149 -20.17 12.74 19.21
N ARG A 150 -21.22 13.55 19.32
CA ARG A 150 -22.59 13.07 19.50
C ARG A 150 -23.16 12.47 18.22
N ASP A 151 -24.31 11.80 18.33
CA ASP A 151 -25.10 11.40 17.15
C ASP A 151 -25.47 12.62 16.29
N GLY A 152 -25.31 12.49 14.97
CA GLY A 152 -25.47 13.57 14.00
C GLY A 152 -24.35 14.62 13.98
N GLY A 153 -23.36 14.53 14.89
CA GLY A 153 -22.21 15.41 14.88
C GLY A 153 -21.19 15.07 13.78
N ARG A 154 -20.16 15.89 13.64
CA ARG A 154 -19.23 15.87 12.50
C ARG A 154 -17.77 15.70 12.91
N VAL A 155 -17.06 14.74 12.31
CA VAL A 155 -15.61 14.50 12.52
C VAL A 155 -14.81 14.77 11.24
N GLY A 156 -13.90 15.73 11.31
CA GLY A 156 -13.07 16.21 10.21
C GLY A 156 -11.58 16.03 10.49
N LEU A 157 -10.91 15.05 9.90
CA LEU A 157 -9.52 14.70 10.24
C LEU A 157 -8.59 14.72 9.04
N VAL A 158 -7.35 15.18 9.24
CA VAL A 158 -6.25 14.96 8.30
C VAL A 158 -5.60 13.61 8.60
N LEU A 159 -5.79 12.62 7.73
CA LEU A 159 -5.32 11.25 7.95
C LEU A 159 -4.34 10.80 6.85
N PRO A 160 -3.41 9.88 7.12
CA PRO A 160 -2.58 9.33 6.06
C PRO A 160 -3.42 8.47 5.12
N ALA A 161 -3.07 8.49 3.83
CA ALA A 161 -3.71 7.64 2.80
C ALA A 161 -3.61 6.13 3.12
N GLU A 162 -2.76 5.76 4.09
CA GLU A 162 -2.74 4.42 4.68
C GLU A 162 -4.13 3.94 5.12
N LEU A 163 -5.00 4.83 5.62
CA LEU A 163 -6.40 4.54 5.97
C LEU A 163 -7.10 3.74 4.86
N LEU A 164 -6.86 4.10 3.61
CA LEU A 164 -7.56 3.54 2.45
C LEU A 164 -7.23 2.07 2.21
N GLN A 165 -6.00 1.63 2.53
CA GLN A 165 -5.44 0.45 1.87
C GLN A 165 -4.58 -0.46 2.75
N VAL A 166 -4.08 -0.01 3.90
CA VAL A 166 -3.21 -0.87 4.72
C VAL A 166 -4.02 -1.87 5.55
N GLY A 167 -3.43 -3.03 5.80
CA GLY A 167 -4.08 -4.12 6.53
C GLY A 167 -4.35 -3.79 8.00
N TYR A 168 -3.43 -3.11 8.69
CA TYR A 168 -3.62 -2.77 10.10
C TYR A 168 -4.80 -1.79 10.32
N ALA A 169 -5.18 -1.03 9.29
CA ALA A 169 -6.30 -0.10 9.34
C ALA A 169 -7.67 -0.77 9.01
N ALA A 170 -7.71 -2.07 8.71
CA ALA A 170 -8.97 -2.75 8.37
C ALA A 170 -10.00 -2.67 9.51
N GLN A 171 -9.57 -2.85 10.76
CA GLN A 171 -10.48 -2.78 11.92
C GLN A 171 -10.99 -1.36 12.18
N VAL A 172 -10.17 -0.33 11.92
CA VAL A 172 -10.65 1.06 12.07
C VAL A 172 -11.60 1.43 10.93
N ARG A 173 -11.39 0.94 9.70
CA ARG A 173 -12.38 1.11 8.61
C ARG A 173 -13.73 0.51 9.01
N ASP A 174 -13.77 -0.73 9.49
CA ASP A 174 -15.02 -1.36 9.95
C ASP A 174 -15.67 -0.59 11.11
N PHE A 175 -14.86 -0.12 12.08
CA PHE A 175 -15.34 0.74 13.16
C PHE A 175 -15.98 2.03 12.62
N LEU A 176 -15.34 2.72 11.67
CA LEU A 176 -15.90 3.93 11.06
C LEU A 176 -17.22 3.65 10.32
N LEU A 177 -17.31 2.54 9.57
CA LEU A 177 -18.56 2.14 8.90
C LEU A 177 -19.71 1.85 9.86
N ARG A 178 -19.42 1.49 11.12
CA ARG A 178 -20.42 1.29 12.17
C ARG A 178 -20.86 2.58 12.85
N ARG A 179 -20.02 3.60 12.87
CA ARG A 179 -20.22 4.84 13.64
C ARG A 179 -20.69 6.03 12.79
N PHE A 180 -20.49 5.99 11.49
CA PHE A 180 -20.81 7.07 10.57
C PHE A 180 -21.85 6.64 9.54
N ARG A 181 -22.90 7.46 9.36
CA ARG A 181 -23.88 7.25 8.28
C ARG A 181 -23.40 7.79 6.94
N GLU A 182 -22.53 8.79 6.98
CA GLU A 182 -21.92 9.39 5.79
C GLU A 182 -20.44 9.63 6.01
N ILE A 183 -19.64 9.30 5.00
CA ILE A 183 -18.20 9.50 4.97
C ILE A 183 -17.84 10.13 3.63
N THR A 184 -17.25 11.31 3.67
CA THR A 184 -16.64 11.97 2.52
C THR A 184 -15.12 11.90 2.66
N LEU A 185 -14.44 11.35 1.65
CA LEU A 185 -12.99 11.30 1.59
C LEU A 185 -12.50 12.30 0.54
N VAL A 186 -11.80 13.34 0.99
CA VAL A 186 -11.22 14.34 0.08
C VAL A 186 -9.75 14.04 -0.13
N THR A 187 -9.31 14.01 -1.39
CA THR A 187 -7.91 13.77 -1.78
C THR A 187 -7.42 14.85 -2.74
N PHE A 188 -6.10 14.96 -2.86
CA PHE A 188 -5.45 15.96 -3.70
C PHE A 188 -4.59 15.29 -4.78
N GLN A 189 -4.58 15.87 -5.98
CA GLN A 189 -3.70 15.41 -7.06
C GLN A 189 -2.24 15.77 -6.79
N ARG A 190 -2.01 16.97 -6.22
CA ARG A 190 -0.70 17.44 -5.75
C ARG A 190 -0.56 17.25 -4.24
N LEU A 191 0.68 17.13 -3.76
CA LEU A 191 0.95 17.10 -2.32
C LEU A 191 0.41 18.39 -1.69
N ALA A 192 -0.52 18.24 -0.74
CA ALA A 192 -1.13 19.38 -0.05
C ALA A 192 -0.22 20.00 1.02
N PHE A 193 0.88 19.33 1.39
CA PHE A 193 1.76 19.67 2.51
C PHE A 193 3.20 19.80 2.00
N ASP A 194 3.77 21.00 2.10
CA ASP A 194 5.17 21.24 1.74
C ASP A 194 6.12 20.43 2.63
N GLY A 195 7.12 19.79 2.02
CA GLY A 195 8.13 19.00 2.74
C GLY A 195 7.67 17.63 3.26
N VAL A 196 6.41 17.24 3.03
CA VAL A 196 5.86 15.94 3.49
C VAL A 196 5.77 14.96 2.33
N LEU A 197 6.47 13.82 2.44
CA LEU A 197 6.45 12.74 1.45
C LEU A 197 5.22 11.83 1.59
N GLN A 198 4.45 11.96 2.66
CA GLN A 198 3.30 11.11 2.98
C GLN A 198 2.01 11.70 2.43
N GLU A 199 1.30 10.93 1.61
CA GLU A 199 -0.01 11.31 1.09
C GLU A 199 -1.05 11.32 2.21
N VAL A 200 -1.93 12.32 2.18
CA VAL A 200 -3.03 12.49 3.13
C VAL A 200 -4.40 12.40 2.45
N VAL A 201 -5.40 12.08 3.26
CA VAL A 201 -6.83 12.09 2.97
C VAL A 201 -7.48 12.96 4.03
N LEU A 202 -8.37 13.89 3.63
CA LEU A 202 -9.28 14.49 4.59
C LEU A 202 -10.46 13.55 4.78
N PHE A 203 -10.64 13.08 6.01
CA PHE A 203 -11.80 12.30 6.42
C PHE A 203 -12.86 13.24 6.97
N CYS A 204 -14.07 13.19 6.40
CA CYS A 204 -15.20 14.00 6.82
C CYS A 204 -16.41 13.09 7.08
N GLY A 205 -16.66 12.74 8.34
CA GLY A 205 -17.69 11.79 8.74
C GLY A 205 -18.86 12.40 9.51
N VAL A 206 -20.10 12.15 9.10
CA VAL A 206 -21.31 12.47 9.88
C VAL A 206 -21.70 11.27 10.74
N ALA A 207 -21.59 11.43 12.06
CA ALA A 207 -21.87 10.36 13.01
C ALA A 207 -23.34 9.95 12.95
N GLY A 208 -23.59 8.64 12.99
CA GLY A 208 -24.93 8.10 13.10
C GLY A 208 -25.08 6.66 12.64
N ALA A 209 -26.26 6.10 12.91
CA ALA A 209 -26.60 4.74 12.53
C ALA A 209 -26.62 4.56 11.00
N GLY A 210 -26.08 3.43 10.54
CA GLY A 210 -25.87 3.12 9.12
C GLY A 210 -27.13 2.70 8.34
N PRO A 211 -26.97 2.21 7.09
CA PRO A 211 -25.69 1.87 6.46
C PRO A 211 -24.88 3.10 6.04
N ALA A 212 -23.57 3.03 6.28
CA ALA A 212 -22.64 4.09 5.88
C ALA A 212 -22.62 4.24 4.35
N ARG A 213 -22.65 5.49 3.88
CA ARG A 213 -22.37 5.83 2.48
C ARG A 213 -21.01 6.50 2.38
N ILE A 214 -20.20 6.06 1.43
CA ILE A 214 -18.89 6.66 1.15
C ILE A 214 -18.95 7.40 -0.18
N ARG A 215 -18.43 8.62 -0.19
CA ARG A 215 -18.14 9.39 -1.40
C ARG A 215 -16.69 9.85 -1.40
N THR A 216 -16.12 9.98 -2.59
CA THR A 216 -14.76 10.47 -2.77
C THR A 216 -14.76 11.72 -3.62
N VAL A 217 -13.97 12.72 -3.20
CA VAL A 217 -13.79 13.97 -3.94
C VAL A 217 -12.30 14.11 -4.19
N GLN A 218 -11.92 14.23 -5.46
CA GLN A 218 -10.53 14.46 -5.85
C GLN A 218 -10.36 15.90 -6.34
N LEU A 219 -9.56 16.66 -5.61
CA LEU A 219 -9.25 18.06 -5.89
C LEU A 219 -7.83 18.20 -6.46
N ALA A 220 -7.58 19.31 -7.16
CA ALA A 220 -6.24 19.58 -7.70
C ALA A 220 -5.21 19.82 -6.58
N ASP A 221 -5.58 20.62 -5.57
CA ASP A 221 -4.76 20.98 -4.41
C ASP A 221 -5.64 21.44 -3.23
N ALA A 222 -5.00 21.88 -2.14
CA ALA A 222 -5.67 22.37 -0.94
C ALA A 222 -6.44 23.69 -1.15
N ASN A 223 -6.06 24.53 -2.12
CA ASN A 223 -6.76 25.80 -2.38
C ASN A 223 -8.14 25.55 -3.02
N ALA A 224 -8.28 24.45 -3.77
CA ALA A 224 -9.56 24.07 -4.37
C ALA A 224 -10.65 23.70 -3.35
N LEU A 225 -10.32 23.56 -2.05
CA LEU A 225 -11.28 23.28 -0.97
C LEU A 225 -12.31 24.40 -0.77
N GLU A 226 -11.98 25.65 -1.12
CA GLU A 226 -12.83 26.80 -0.78
C GLU A 226 -14.17 26.81 -1.51
N GLY A 227 -14.23 26.23 -2.72
CA GLY A 227 -15.43 26.09 -3.55
C GLY A 227 -15.72 24.64 -3.97
N ALA A 228 -15.16 23.65 -3.26
CA ALA A 228 -15.39 22.25 -3.58
C ALA A 228 -16.85 21.86 -3.32
N ASP A 229 -17.51 21.31 -4.34
CA ASP A 229 -18.76 20.59 -4.16
C ASP A 229 -18.47 19.21 -3.56
N LEU A 230 -19.08 18.93 -2.41
CA LEU A 230 -18.94 17.65 -1.71
C LEU A 230 -20.17 16.75 -1.91
N ASP A 231 -21.23 17.26 -2.54
CA ASP A 231 -22.46 16.51 -2.81
C ASP A 231 -22.34 15.73 -4.13
N VAL A 232 -21.37 14.82 -4.16
CA VAL A 232 -21.12 13.93 -5.29
C VAL A 232 -21.76 12.56 -5.04
N GLU A 233 -21.86 11.77 -6.11
CA GLU A 233 -22.38 10.41 -6.04
C GLU A 233 -21.67 9.59 -4.95
N SER A 234 -22.44 8.78 -4.24
CA SER A 234 -21.94 7.96 -3.13
C SER A 234 -22.29 6.50 -3.35
N ALA A 235 -21.39 5.61 -2.93
CA ALA A 235 -21.63 4.18 -2.94
C ALA A 235 -21.95 3.66 -1.53
N PRO A 236 -22.82 2.65 -1.41
CA PRO A 236 -23.04 1.99 -0.12
C PRO A 236 -21.77 1.26 0.32
N ALA A 237 -21.40 1.46 1.58
CA ALA A 237 -20.32 0.70 2.18
C ALA A 237 -20.81 -0.65 2.69
N LEU A 238 -20.07 -1.71 2.38
CA LEU A 238 -20.37 -3.04 2.88
C LEU A 238 -19.65 -3.27 4.21
N ARG A 239 -20.42 -3.64 5.23
CA ARG A 239 -19.91 -3.99 6.55
C ARG A 239 -19.23 -5.36 6.50
N HIS A 240 -18.19 -5.55 7.32
CA HIS A 240 -17.44 -6.80 7.45
C HIS A 240 -16.69 -7.27 6.19
N ASP A 241 -16.70 -6.49 5.13
CA ASP A 241 -15.82 -6.70 3.99
C ASP A 241 -14.42 -6.20 4.36
N LYS A 242 -13.37 -7.00 4.09
CA LYS A 242 -11.97 -6.56 4.24
C LYS A 242 -11.56 -5.60 3.10
N GLU A 243 -12.54 -5.12 2.34
CA GLU A 243 -12.45 -4.15 1.27
C GLU A 243 -11.57 -2.95 1.64
N LYS A 244 -10.65 -2.64 0.74
CA LYS A 244 -9.87 -1.41 0.78
C LYS A 244 -10.70 -0.28 0.22
N TRP A 245 -10.67 0.88 0.87
CA TRP A 245 -11.44 2.05 0.44
C TRP A 245 -10.93 2.69 -0.85
N THR A 246 -9.80 2.23 -1.40
CA THR A 246 -9.36 2.59 -2.76
C THR A 246 -10.45 2.30 -3.81
N LYS A 247 -11.32 1.30 -3.58
CA LYS A 247 -12.46 0.99 -4.46
C LYS A 247 -13.46 2.16 -4.59
N TYR A 248 -13.59 3.04 -3.58
CA TYR A 248 -14.55 4.16 -3.61
C TYR A 248 -14.13 5.34 -4.51
N PHE A 249 -12.96 5.27 -5.16
CA PHE A 249 -12.59 6.19 -6.23
C PHE A 249 -13.14 5.78 -7.61
N LEU A 250 -13.87 4.66 -7.67
CA LEU A 250 -14.65 4.24 -8.83
C LEU A 250 -16.09 4.74 -8.72
N SER A 251 -16.81 4.76 -9.84
CA SER A 251 -18.25 5.06 -9.81
C SER A 251 -19.03 3.96 -9.07
N PRO A 252 -20.18 4.26 -8.45
CA PRO A 252 -21.01 3.25 -7.80
C PRO A 252 -21.40 2.08 -8.71
N THR A 253 -21.62 2.32 -10.00
CA THR A 253 -21.86 1.27 -11.00
C THR A 253 -20.66 0.33 -11.14
N GLN A 254 -19.43 0.87 -11.25
CA GLN A 254 -18.21 0.07 -11.31
C GLN A 254 -17.96 -0.71 -10.01
N ILE A 255 -18.23 -0.09 -8.86
CA ILE A 255 -18.13 -0.76 -7.55
C ILE A 255 -19.10 -1.94 -7.48
N GLY A 256 -20.35 -1.74 -7.90
CA GLY A 256 -21.37 -2.78 -7.98
C GLY A 256 -20.95 -3.93 -8.89
N LEU A 257 -20.45 -3.62 -10.09
CA LEU A 257 -19.94 -4.59 -11.05
C LEU A 257 -18.82 -5.45 -10.45
N LEU A 258 -17.78 -4.83 -9.89
CA LEU A 258 -16.64 -5.56 -9.33
C LEU A 258 -17.04 -6.41 -8.12
N ARG A 259 -17.98 -5.95 -7.28
CA ARG A 259 -18.55 -6.77 -6.20
C ARG A 259 -19.35 -7.95 -6.72
N SER A 260 -20.05 -7.80 -7.85
CA SER A 260 -20.77 -8.90 -8.49
C SER A 260 -19.79 -9.96 -9.03
N LEU A 261 -18.73 -9.53 -9.70
CA LEU A 261 -17.69 -10.42 -10.23
C LEU A 261 -16.94 -11.15 -9.11
N GLU A 262 -16.61 -10.45 -8.01
CA GLU A 262 -15.93 -11.03 -6.84
C GLU A 262 -16.74 -12.14 -6.16
N ARG A 263 -18.08 -12.10 -6.27
CA ARG A 263 -18.99 -13.13 -5.73
C ARG A 263 -19.38 -14.19 -6.75
N SER A 264 -19.00 -14.04 -8.01
CA SER A 264 -19.33 -15.00 -9.06
C SER A 264 -18.36 -16.18 -9.05
N ASP A 265 -18.83 -17.35 -9.48
CA ASP A 265 -17.99 -18.54 -9.65
C ASP A 265 -17.19 -18.54 -10.97
N ALA A 266 -17.29 -17.47 -11.76
CA ALA A 266 -16.58 -17.33 -13.04
C ALA A 266 -15.06 -17.14 -12.85
N LEU A 267 -14.63 -16.72 -11.67
CA LEU A 267 -13.24 -16.44 -11.35
C LEU A 267 -12.80 -17.30 -10.16
N THR A 268 -11.53 -17.72 -10.17
CA THR A 268 -10.92 -18.41 -9.04
C THR A 268 -9.88 -17.50 -8.37
N GLN A 269 -9.57 -17.74 -7.10
CA GLN A 269 -8.51 -17.02 -6.43
C GLN A 269 -7.15 -17.57 -6.84
N LEU A 270 -6.19 -16.69 -7.14
CA LEU A 270 -4.83 -17.08 -7.50
C LEU A 270 -4.21 -18.05 -6.48
N GLY A 271 -4.47 -17.85 -5.19
CA GLY A 271 -4.01 -18.69 -4.08
C GLY A 271 -4.51 -20.13 -4.12
N ARG A 272 -5.54 -20.45 -4.91
CA ARG A 272 -5.98 -21.84 -5.16
C ARG A 272 -5.11 -22.52 -6.22
N LEU A 273 -4.47 -21.75 -7.09
CA LEU A 273 -3.67 -22.22 -8.22
C LEU A 273 -2.16 -22.13 -7.95
N ALA A 274 -1.73 -21.15 -7.17
CA ALA A 274 -0.32 -20.84 -6.94
C ALA A 274 -0.07 -20.27 -5.55
N GLU A 275 1.15 -20.45 -5.06
CA GLU A 275 1.68 -19.83 -3.84
C GLU A 275 2.59 -18.67 -4.22
N VAL A 276 2.44 -17.55 -3.53
CA VAL A 276 3.24 -16.34 -3.78
C VAL A 276 4.15 -16.10 -2.59
N ASP A 277 5.44 -15.95 -2.83
CA ASP A 277 6.44 -15.62 -1.82
C ASP A 277 7.21 -14.36 -2.19
N VAL A 278 7.71 -13.66 -1.18
CA VAL A 278 8.67 -12.57 -1.40
C VAL A 278 9.96 -13.13 -2.01
N GLY A 279 10.54 -12.38 -2.94
CA GLY A 279 11.89 -12.64 -3.43
C GLY A 279 12.95 -12.55 -2.33
N ILE A 280 14.17 -12.95 -2.65
CA ILE A 280 15.25 -13.09 -1.67
C ILE A 280 15.63 -11.72 -1.10
N VAL A 281 15.41 -11.55 0.19
CA VAL A 281 15.83 -10.35 0.94
C VAL A 281 17.30 -10.51 1.32
N THR A 282 18.21 -9.93 0.53
CA THR A 282 19.66 -10.09 0.78
C THR A 282 20.13 -9.30 2.00
N GLY A 283 19.56 -8.11 2.24
CA GLY A 283 20.03 -7.14 3.23
C GLY A 283 21.21 -6.28 2.78
N ARG A 284 21.89 -6.67 1.69
CA ARG A 284 23.00 -5.92 1.08
C ARG A 284 23.21 -6.36 -0.37
N ASN A 285 22.38 -5.88 -1.30
CA ASN A 285 22.43 -6.33 -2.71
C ASN A 285 23.82 -6.18 -3.34
N SER A 286 24.58 -5.14 -2.99
CA SER A 286 25.94 -4.94 -3.49
C SER A 286 26.93 -6.05 -3.15
N PHE A 287 26.70 -6.80 -2.05
CA PHE A 287 27.52 -7.93 -1.62
C PHE A 287 27.04 -9.27 -2.20
N PHE A 288 25.72 -9.46 -2.25
CA PHE A 288 25.11 -10.75 -2.58
C PHE A 288 24.80 -10.94 -4.07
N THR A 289 24.80 -9.87 -4.87
CA THR A 289 24.44 -9.95 -6.29
C THR A 289 25.59 -9.48 -7.16
N PHE A 290 25.68 -9.97 -8.39
CA PHE A 290 26.79 -9.62 -9.29
C PHE A 290 26.29 -9.48 -10.73
N THR A 291 26.96 -8.60 -11.47
CA THR A 291 27.00 -8.71 -12.94
C THR A 291 27.88 -9.90 -13.34
N ASP A 292 27.77 -10.35 -14.59
CA ASP A 292 28.59 -11.47 -15.09
C ASP A 292 30.09 -11.16 -15.00
N SER A 293 30.51 -9.94 -15.41
CA SER A 293 31.91 -9.50 -15.31
C SER A 293 32.44 -9.53 -13.87
N GLN A 294 31.64 -9.11 -12.89
CA GLN A 294 32.00 -9.13 -11.47
C GLN A 294 32.13 -10.56 -10.94
N ALA A 295 31.19 -11.43 -11.26
CA ALA A 295 31.24 -12.83 -10.83
C ALA A 295 32.46 -13.56 -11.40
N ARG A 296 32.82 -13.31 -12.68
CA ARG A 296 34.04 -13.85 -13.30
C ARG A 296 35.31 -13.28 -12.68
N GLY A 297 35.39 -11.95 -12.56
CA GLY A 297 36.57 -11.28 -12.02
C GLY A 297 36.88 -11.66 -10.56
N LEU A 298 35.84 -12.04 -9.80
CA LEU A 298 35.98 -12.54 -8.43
C LEU A 298 36.09 -14.07 -8.36
N GLY A 299 35.97 -14.82 -9.46
CA GLY A 299 35.98 -16.29 -9.44
C GLY A 299 34.76 -16.93 -8.76
N LEU A 300 33.63 -16.22 -8.64
CA LEU A 300 32.48 -16.63 -7.84
C LEU A 300 31.35 -17.33 -8.60
N ILE A 301 31.47 -17.52 -9.93
CA ILE A 301 30.38 -18.11 -10.74
C ILE A 301 29.90 -19.46 -10.18
N ALA A 302 30.82 -20.32 -9.76
CA ALA A 302 30.48 -21.64 -9.21
C ALA A 302 29.73 -21.58 -7.87
N HIS A 303 29.71 -20.40 -7.24
CA HIS A 303 29.01 -20.13 -5.98
C HIS A 303 27.79 -19.22 -6.19
N CYS A 304 27.32 -19.09 -7.43
CA CYS A 304 26.18 -18.25 -7.77
C CYS A 304 25.08 -19.03 -8.48
N VAL A 305 23.84 -18.56 -8.30
CA VAL A 305 22.68 -19.01 -9.08
C VAL A 305 22.16 -17.88 -9.99
N PRO A 306 21.47 -18.22 -11.09
CA PRO A 306 20.83 -17.22 -11.94
C PRO A 306 19.83 -16.34 -11.18
N LEU A 307 19.85 -15.04 -11.44
CA LEU A 307 19.07 -14.03 -10.72
C LEU A 307 18.35 -13.06 -11.68
N VAL A 308 17.08 -12.79 -11.36
CA VAL A 308 16.34 -11.59 -11.76
C VAL A 308 16.44 -10.57 -10.61
N SER A 309 17.28 -9.56 -10.80
CA SER A 309 17.58 -8.60 -9.73
C SER A 309 16.59 -7.45 -9.64
N ARG A 310 15.91 -7.13 -10.74
CA ARG A 310 14.99 -5.99 -10.88
C ARG A 310 13.84 -6.33 -11.82
N SER A 311 12.70 -5.70 -11.59
CA SER A 311 11.48 -5.86 -12.41
C SER A 311 11.68 -5.53 -13.89
N ALA A 312 12.56 -4.59 -14.23
CA ALA A 312 12.83 -4.18 -15.61
C ALA A 312 13.39 -5.30 -16.51
N GLN A 313 13.96 -6.35 -15.90
CA GLN A 313 14.46 -7.54 -16.61
C GLN A 313 13.32 -8.44 -17.13
N LEU A 314 12.12 -8.34 -16.54
CA LEU A 314 10.98 -9.15 -16.94
C LEU A 314 10.23 -8.43 -18.06
N SER A 315 10.71 -8.54 -19.30
CA SER A 315 10.19 -7.82 -20.45
C SER A 315 8.99 -8.49 -21.13
N GLY A 316 8.85 -9.81 -21.03
CA GLY A 316 7.80 -10.61 -21.69
C GLY A 316 6.91 -11.42 -20.74
N LEU A 317 6.03 -12.24 -21.33
CA LEU A 317 5.28 -13.28 -20.62
C LEU A 317 6.19 -14.45 -20.23
N VAL A 318 7.27 -14.68 -20.98
CA VAL A 318 8.29 -15.70 -20.71
C VAL A 318 9.66 -15.04 -20.54
N TYR A 319 10.35 -15.36 -19.44
CA TYR A 319 11.76 -15.02 -19.21
C TYR A 319 12.61 -16.26 -19.43
N ASP A 320 13.18 -16.36 -20.62
CA ASP A 320 13.98 -17.49 -21.14
C ASP A 320 15.49 -17.17 -21.13
N MET A 321 16.29 -18.06 -21.71
CA MET A 321 17.74 -17.92 -21.78
C MET A 321 18.20 -16.77 -22.69
N ASP A 322 17.42 -16.37 -23.70
CA ASP A 322 17.73 -15.26 -24.59
C ASP A 322 17.49 -13.91 -23.89
N CYS A 323 16.38 -13.81 -23.14
CA CYS A 323 16.14 -12.70 -22.22
C CYS A 323 17.29 -12.55 -21.23
N ARG A 324 17.74 -13.66 -20.61
CA ARG A 324 18.87 -13.66 -19.68
C ARG A 324 20.19 -13.25 -20.36
N ALA A 325 20.47 -13.75 -21.56
CA ALA A 325 21.68 -13.40 -22.31
C ALA A 325 21.71 -11.89 -22.62
N SER A 326 20.56 -11.33 -22.99
CA SER A 326 20.41 -9.88 -23.20
C SER A 326 20.68 -9.07 -21.93
N ASP A 327 20.20 -9.52 -20.77
CA ASP A 327 20.48 -8.90 -19.48
C ASP A 327 21.97 -8.97 -19.09
N VAL A 328 22.62 -10.10 -19.37
CA VAL A 328 24.07 -10.26 -19.17
C VAL A 328 24.84 -9.26 -20.04
N ALA A 329 24.48 -9.15 -21.33
CA ALA A 329 25.09 -8.21 -22.26
C ALA A 329 24.86 -6.74 -21.86
N ALA A 330 23.69 -6.42 -21.30
CA ALA A 330 23.35 -5.10 -20.78
C ALA A 330 24.05 -4.75 -19.44
N GLY A 331 24.86 -5.66 -18.88
CA GLY A 331 25.56 -5.44 -17.61
C GLY A 331 24.62 -5.44 -16.40
N HIS A 332 23.45 -6.07 -16.51
CA HIS A 332 22.55 -6.24 -15.37
C HIS A 332 23.13 -7.21 -14.35
N ARG A 333 22.64 -7.13 -13.10
CA ARG A 333 23.00 -8.07 -12.05
C ARG A 333 22.19 -9.35 -12.27
N THR A 334 22.86 -10.40 -12.70
CA THR A 334 22.24 -11.65 -13.16
C THR A 334 22.67 -12.86 -12.31
N TRP A 335 23.49 -12.64 -11.29
CA TRP A 335 23.98 -13.66 -10.37
C TRP A 335 23.65 -13.30 -8.93
N LEU A 336 23.22 -14.30 -8.15
CA LEU A 336 23.06 -14.25 -6.70
C LEU A 336 24.05 -15.22 -6.05
N LEU A 337 24.76 -14.77 -5.03
CA LEU A 337 25.61 -15.61 -4.20
C LEU A 337 24.77 -16.67 -3.46
N ASP A 338 25.04 -17.94 -3.75
CA ASP A 338 24.52 -19.10 -3.03
C ASP A 338 25.69 -19.91 -2.44
N ALA A 339 26.26 -19.34 -1.37
CA ALA A 339 27.45 -19.88 -0.74
C ALA A 339 27.12 -21.06 0.20
N ALA A 340 28.04 -22.03 0.26
CA ALA A 340 28.01 -23.10 1.23
C ALA A 340 28.13 -22.57 2.68
N GLY A 341 27.66 -23.37 3.64
CA GLY A 341 27.78 -23.05 5.07
C GLY A 341 29.23 -23.02 5.55
N GLU A 342 30.04 -23.91 5.00
CA GLU A 342 31.46 -24.06 5.28
C GLU A 342 32.22 -23.91 3.96
N PRO A 343 32.58 -22.67 3.57
CA PRO A 343 33.28 -22.43 2.32
C PRO A 343 34.74 -22.88 2.40
N ALA A 344 35.20 -23.64 1.41
CA ALA A 344 36.60 -24.04 1.25
C ALA A 344 37.30 -23.32 0.08
N ASP A 345 36.54 -22.76 -0.85
CA ASP A 345 37.07 -22.06 -2.02
C ASP A 345 37.75 -20.73 -1.61
N PRO A 346 39.02 -20.50 -1.98
CA PRO A 346 39.76 -19.29 -1.62
C PRO A 346 39.11 -17.99 -2.09
N ALA A 347 38.49 -17.98 -3.26
CA ALA A 347 37.86 -16.79 -3.82
C ALA A 347 36.59 -16.42 -3.04
N LEU A 348 35.79 -17.42 -2.66
CA LEU A 348 34.63 -17.23 -1.78
C LEU A 348 35.05 -16.75 -0.39
N LEU A 349 36.09 -17.34 0.20
CA LEU A 349 36.63 -16.92 1.50
C LEU A 349 37.12 -15.46 1.44
N ALA A 350 37.84 -15.08 0.39
CA ALA A 350 38.30 -13.70 0.20
C ALA A 350 37.14 -12.70 0.07
N HIS A 351 36.08 -13.06 -0.66
CA HIS A 351 34.88 -12.21 -0.77
C HIS A 351 34.15 -12.04 0.57
N ILE A 352 34.02 -13.11 1.35
CA ILE A 352 33.42 -13.07 2.69
C ILE A 352 34.24 -12.17 3.61
N ALA A 353 35.58 -12.34 3.65
CA ALA A 353 36.47 -11.51 4.45
C ALA A 353 36.40 -10.02 4.06
N ALA A 354 36.28 -9.71 2.77
CA ALA A 354 36.06 -8.35 2.30
C ALA A 354 34.73 -7.77 2.80
N GLY A 355 33.66 -8.57 2.82
CA GLY A 355 32.37 -8.20 3.41
C GLY A 355 32.46 -7.93 4.92
N GLU A 356 33.27 -8.70 5.64
CA GLU A 356 33.52 -8.49 7.07
C GLU A 356 34.27 -7.20 7.34
N ALA A 357 35.36 -6.95 6.61
CA ALA A 357 36.13 -5.71 6.69
C ALA A 357 35.27 -4.47 6.40
N ALA A 358 34.29 -4.58 5.51
CA ALA A 358 33.35 -3.52 5.17
C ALA A 358 32.09 -3.46 6.06
N GLY A 359 31.99 -4.30 7.09
CA GLY A 359 30.89 -4.27 8.06
C GLY A 359 29.55 -4.82 7.55
N VAL A 360 29.52 -5.59 6.45
CA VAL A 360 28.29 -6.18 5.88
C VAL A 360 27.59 -7.07 6.92
N HIS A 361 28.37 -7.90 7.62
CA HIS A 361 27.91 -8.80 8.69
C HIS A 361 27.15 -8.10 9.82
N ARG A 362 27.39 -6.80 10.05
CA ARG A 362 26.73 -6.02 11.11
C ARG A 362 25.35 -5.50 10.71
N GLY A 363 25.01 -5.55 9.42
CA GLY A 363 23.69 -5.14 8.95
C GLY A 363 22.60 -6.05 9.50
N TYR A 364 21.46 -5.48 9.93
CA TYR A 364 20.38 -6.19 10.64
C TYR A 364 20.03 -7.57 10.08
N LYS A 365 19.89 -7.71 8.76
CA LYS A 365 19.55 -9.00 8.14
C LYS A 365 20.70 -10.00 8.16
N CYS A 366 21.94 -9.53 8.02
CA CYS A 366 23.13 -10.38 8.07
C CYS A 366 23.43 -10.82 9.52
N SER A 367 23.29 -9.90 10.50
CA SER A 367 23.63 -10.15 11.89
C SER A 367 22.73 -11.17 12.60
N ILE A 368 21.53 -11.43 12.07
CA ILE A 368 20.59 -12.43 12.60
C ILE A 368 20.70 -13.81 11.91
N ARG A 369 21.58 -13.97 10.91
CA ARG A 369 21.76 -15.22 10.16
C ARG A 369 22.95 -16.01 10.68
N LYS A 370 22.90 -17.33 10.52
CA LYS A 370 24.00 -18.24 10.83
C LYS A 370 24.17 -19.27 9.69
N PRO A 371 25.28 -19.22 8.93
CA PRO A 371 26.28 -18.14 8.87
C PRO A 371 25.71 -16.85 8.23
N TRP A 372 26.36 -15.70 8.45
CA TRP A 372 25.81 -14.38 8.06
C TRP A 372 25.71 -14.17 6.54
N TRP A 373 26.58 -14.85 5.78
CA TRP A 373 26.71 -14.76 4.32
C TRP A 373 25.77 -15.69 3.54
N ARG A 374 24.89 -16.45 4.20
CA ARG A 374 23.89 -17.27 3.49
C ARG A 374 22.54 -16.58 3.44
N THR A 375 21.95 -16.48 2.25
CA THR A 375 20.57 -16.02 2.11
C THR A 375 19.61 -17.20 2.33
N PRO A 376 18.67 -17.12 3.28
CA PRO A 376 17.72 -18.19 3.51
C PRO A 376 16.69 -18.32 2.38
N SER A 377 16.01 -19.47 2.32
CA SER A 377 14.83 -19.71 1.46
C SER A 377 15.10 -19.57 -0.04
N LEU A 378 16.28 -19.99 -0.50
CA LEU A 378 16.59 -20.05 -1.93
C LEU A 378 15.82 -21.19 -2.60
N TRP A 379 15.10 -20.85 -3.66
CA TRP A 379 14.42 -21.80 -4.55
C TRP A 379 14.12 -21.10 -5.88
N ILE A 380 13.90 -21.91 -6.92
CA ILE A 380 13.63 -21.47 -8.30
C ILE A 380 12.11 -21.49 -8.52
N PRO A 381 11.46 -20.33 -8.75
CA PRO A 381 10.03 -20.28 -9.03
C PRO A 381 9.63 -20.73 -10.42
N ASP A 382 8.37 -21.12 -10.56
CA ASP A 382 7.74 -21.33 -11.87
C ASP A 382 7.45 -19.98 -12.54
N LEU A 383 7.06 -18.96 -11.75
CA LEU A 383 6.78 -17.61 -12.24
C LEU A 383 7.35 -16.45 -11.40
N PHE A 384 7.70 -15.42 -12.15
CA PHE A 384 7.83 -13.98 -11.92
C PHE A 384 6.57 -13.20 -11.55
N MET A 385 6.33 -12.69 -10.33
CA MET A 385 5.30 -11.65 -10.14
C MET A 385 5.90 -10.31 -9.72
N LEU A 386 5.48 -9.23 -10.40
CA LEU A 386 5.89 -7.89 -10.00
C LEU A 386 5.30 -7.53 -8.63
N ARG A 387 6.18 -7.25 -7.66
CA ARG A 387 5.79 -6.70 -6.37
C ARG A 387 5.44 -5.22 -6.49
N GLN A 388 6.33 -4.46 -7.13
CA GLN A 388 6.19 -3.01 -7.35
C GLN A 388 5.87 -2.75 -8.82
N ILE A 389 4.72 -2.15 -9.06
CA ILE A 389 4.06 -2.04 -10.34
C ILE A 389 3.91 -0.56 -10.69
N HIS A 390 4.53 -0.13 -11.79
CA HIS A 390 4.38 1.23 -12.31
C HIS A 390 3.24 1.33 -13.33
N ARG A 391 3.26 0.51 -14.40
CA ARG A 391 2.26 0.55 -15.47
C ARG A 391 1.14 -0.48 -15.28
N ALA A 392 1.48 -1.77 -15.39
CA ALA A 392 0.53 -2.87 -15.31
C ALA A 392 1.10 -4.02 -14.47
N PRO A 393 0.27 -4.78 -13.75
CA PRO A 393 0.72 -5.99 -13.07
C PRO A 393 1.23 -6.99 -14.11
N ARG A 394 2.16 -7.86 -13.71
CA ARG A 394 2.77 -8.83 -14.62
C ARG A 394 3.11 -10.12 -13.89
N LEU A 395 2.83 -11.22 -14.58
CA LEU A 395 3.13 -12.59 -14.17
C LEU A 395 3.93 -13.29 -15.29
N THR A 396 5.23 -13.46 -15.12
CA THR A 396 6.16 -13.93 -16.17
C THR A 396 6.63 -15.36 -15.87
N VAL A 397 6.55 -16.28 -16.82
CA VAL A 397 7.10 -17.63 -16.70
C VAL A 397 8.63 -17.60 -16.56
N ASN A 398 9.18 -18.35 -15.62
CA ASN A 398 10.62 -18.49 -15.44
C ASN A 398 11.16 -19.70 -16.22
N ALA A 399 11.51 -19.49 -17.49
CA ALA A 399 12.16 -20.50 -18.32
C ALA A 399 13.70 -20.50 -18.21
N ALA A 400 14.27 -19.50 -17.53
CA ALA A 400 15.72 -19.36 -17.33
C ALA A 400 16.25 -19.99 -16.03
N ALA A 401 15.40 -20.72 -15.29
CA ALA A 401 15.72 -21.33 -14.00
C ALA A 401 16.37 -20.35 -12.99
N ALA A 402 15.93 -19.09 -13.00
CA ALA A 402 16.46 -18.04 -12.14
C ALA A 402 15.67 -17.88 -10.84
N THR A 403 16.26 -17.28 -9.82
CA THR A 403 15.54 -16.77 -8.64
C THR A 403 15.43 -15.24 -8.69
N SER A 404 14.84 -14.60 -7.69
CA SER A 404 14.66 -13.14 -7.67
C SER A 404 15.05 -12.49 -6.34
N THR A 405 15.32 -11.18 -6.36
CA THR A 405 15.38 -10.36 -5.13
C THR A 405 13.98 -9.93 -4.69
N ASP A 406 13.87 -9.36 -3.49
CA ASP A 406 12.61 -8.88 -2.88
C ASP A 406 11.85 -7.78 -3.63
N THR A 407 12.37 -7.33 -4.78
CA THR A 407 11.67 -6.45 -5.73
C THR A 407 10.68 -7.18 -6.63
N VAL A 408 10.79 -8.50 -6.71
CA VAL A 408 9.98 -9.39 -7.56
C VAL A 408 9.60 -10.61 -6.72
N HIS A 409 8.30 -10.90 -6.63
CA HIS A 409 7.80 -12.08 -5.95
C HIS A 409 8.10 -13.34 -6.74
N ARG A 410 8.28 -14.44 -6.02
CA ARG A 410 8.49 -15.78 -6.54
C ARG A 410 7.17 -16.53 -6.43
N VAL A 411 6.72 -17.14 -7.51
CA VAL A 411 5.43 -17.82 -7.57
C VAL A 411 5.65 -19.28 -7.92
N ARG A 412 5.04 -20.17 -7.13
CA ARG A 412 5.02 -21.61 -7.38
C ARG A 412 3.63 -22.04 -7.76
N VAL A 413 3.48 -22.77 -8.86
CA VAL A 413 2.19 -23.37 -9.20
C VAL A 413 1.95 -24.56 -8.28
N LYS A 414 0.76 -24.65 -7.70
CA LYS A 414 0.41 -25.76 -6.82
C LYS A 414 0.33 -27.06 -7.63
N PRO A 415 0.74 -28.20 -7.07
CA PRO A 415 0.52 -29.50 -7.72
C PRO A 415 -0.99 -29.70 -7.93
N GLY A 416 -1.44 -29.66 -9.17
CA GLY A 416 -2.80 -30.08 -9.54
C GLY A 416 -2.83 -31.60 -9.59
N GLY A 417 -3.91 -32.23 -9.12
CA GLY A 417 -4.05 -33.70 -9.12
C GLY A 417 -3.98 -34.29 -10.53
N GLU A 418 -5.12 -34.60 -11.15
CA GLU A 418 -5.15 -35.24 -12.48
C GLU A 418 -4.88 -34.25 -13.64
N SER A 419 -4.88 -32.94 -13.39
CA SER A 419 -4.61 -31.91 -14.40
C SER A 419 -3.76 -30.79 -13.79
N PRO A 420 -2.42 -30.86 -13.91
CA PRO A 420 -1.53 -29.84 -13.40
C PRO A 420 -1.71 -28.52 -14.16
N THR A 421 -1.70 -27.40 -13.44
CA THR A 421 -1.80 -26.07 -14.05
C THR A 421 -0.52 -25.75 -14.81
N HIS A 422 -0.62 -25.43 -16.10
CA HIS A 422 0.52 -25.00 -16.91
C HIS A 422 0.91 -23.54 -16.54
N PRO A 423 2.17 -23.25 -16.15
CA PRO A 423 2.59 -21.89 -15.77
C PRO A 423 2.31 -20.84 -16.85
N GLY A 424 2.54 -21.15 -18.12
CA GLY A 424 2.24 -20.23 -19.22
C GLY A 424 0.75 -19.92 -19.36
N ALA A 425 -0.12 -20.89 -19.08
CA ALA A 425 -1.56 -20.68 -19.15
C ALA A 425 -2.03 -19.76 -18.01
N LEU A 426 -1.51 -19.99 -16.79
CA LEU A 426 -1.76 -19.11 -15.65
C LEU A 426 -1.23 -17.68 -15.91
N ALA A 427 -0.03 -17.56 -16.47
CA ALA A 427 0.54 -16.28 -16.87
C ALA A 427 -0.37 -15.58 -17.88
N ALA A 428 -0.81 -16.25 -18.94
CA ALA A 428 -1.65 -15.64 -19.97
C ALA A 428 -3.00 -15.15 -19.40
N VAL A 429 -3.74 -16.02 -18.69
CA VAL A 429 -5.05 -15.62 -18.14
C VAL A 429 -4.94 -14.53 -17.08
N PHE A 430 -3.80 -14.38 -16.38
CA PHE A 430 -3.59 -13.31 -15.42
C PHE A 430 -3.62 -11.91 -16.06
N HIS A 431 -3.23 -11.79 -17.34
CA HIS A 431 -3.15 -10.51 -18.06
C HIS A 431 -4.48 -10.11 -18.69
N ASN A 432 -5.52 -9.94 -17.86
CA ASN A 432 -6.86 -9.53 -18.27
C ASN A 432 -7.36 -8.30 -17.47
N SER A 433 -8.33 -7.58 -18.03
CA SER A 433 -8.83 -6.32 -17.47
C SER A 433 -9.55 -6.48 -16.13
N VAL A 434 -10.18 -7.63 -15.86
CA VAL A 434 -10.84 -7.91 -14.58
C VAL A 434 -9.80 -8.06 -13.48
N THR A 435 -8.83 -8.97 -13.65
CA THR A 435 -7.73 -9.18 -12.70
C THR A 435 -6.96 -7.88 -12.48
N PHE A 436 -6.69 -7.12 -13.54
CA PHE A 436 -5.99 -5.84 -13.44
C PHE A 436 -6.75 -4.82 -12.59
N ALA A 437 -8.07 -4.71 -12.75
CA ALA A 437 -8.89 -3.84 -11.90
C ALA A 437 -8.80 -4.25 -10.42
N PHE A 438 -8.83 -5.55 -10.12
CA PHE A 438 -8.66 -6.05 -8.76
C PHE A 438 -7.25 -5.82 -8.21
N THR A 439 -6.20 -5.79 -9.03
CA THR A 439 -4.85 -5.45 -8.55
C THR A 439 -4.78 -4.04 -7.96
N GLU A 440 -5.45 -3.06 -8.57
CA GLU A 440 -5.49 -1.68 -8.08
C GLU A 440 -6.32 -1.53 -6.79
N ILE A 441 -7.36 -2.35 -6.64
CA ILE A 441 -8.20 -2.39 -5.43
C ILE A 441 -7.47 -3.08 -4.28
N MET A 442 -6.83 -4.22 -4.56
CA MET A 442 -6.21 -5.08 -3.55
C MET A 442 -4.78 -4.67 -3.20
N GLY A 443 -4.07 -3.98 -4.08
CA GLY A 443 -2.73 -3.49 -3.82
C GLY A 443 -2.69 -2.27 -2.89
N ARG A 444 -1.50 -1.73 -2.72
CA ARG A 444 -1.20 -0.54 -1.91
C ARG A 444 -0.46 0.45 -2.77
N SER A 445 -1.04 1.61 -3.00
CA SER A 445 -0.37 2.63 -3.78
C SER A 445 0.43 3.58 -2.89
N TYR A 446 1.69 3.80 -3.26
CA TYR A 446 2.60 4.70 -2.57
C TYR A 446 2.91 5.94 -3.43
N GLY A 447 3.60 6.92 -2.83
CA GLY A 447 4.09 8.10 -3.56
C GLY A 447 4.94 7.72 -4.77
N GLY A 448 4.93 8.56 -5.81
CA GLY A 448 5.57 8.27 -7.10
C GLY A 448 4.75 7.36 -8.01
N GLY A 449 3.49 7.08 -7.64
CA GLY A 449 2.55 6.35 -8.47
C GLY A 449 2.77 4.85 -8.52
N ILE A 450 3.61 4.27 -7.66
CA ILE A 450 3.84 2.82 -7.61
C ILE A 450 2.68 2.12 -6.88
N LEU A 451 2.23 0.99 -7.43
CA LEU A 451 1.37 0.03 -6.76
C LEU A 451 2.23 -1.11 -6.21
N GLU A 452 2.04 -1.46 -4.95
CA GLU A 452 2.69 -2.60 -4.32
C GLU A 452 1.66 -3.65 -3.95
N LEU A 453 1.94 -4.90 -4.28
CA LEU A 453 1.07 -6.03 -3.96
C LEU A 453 1.84 -6.96 -3.03
N GLU A 454 1.36 -7.19 -1.81
CA GLU A 454 1.97 -8.20 -0.92
C GLU A 454 1.49 -9.61 -1.28
N PRO A 455 2.23 -10.68 -0.91
CA PRO A 455 1.84 -12.06 -1.24
C PRO A 455 0.40 -12.42 -0.90
N ALA A 456 -0.05 -12.15 0.33
CA ALA A 456 -1.42 -12.42 0.75
C ALA A 456 -2.48 -11.55 0.04
N GLU A 457 -2.09 -10.46 -0.61
CA GLU A 457 -2.96 -9.66 -1.48
C GLU A 457 -2.98 -10.25 -2.89
N ALA A 458 -1.83 -10.68 -3.41
CA ALA A 458 -1.71 -11.37 -4.69
C ALA A 458 -2.50 -12.68 -4.73
N GLU A 459 -2.38 -13.52 -3.70
CA GLU A 459 -3.10 -14.80 -3.62
C GLU A 459 -4.63 -14.66 -3.57
N ARG A 460 -5.14 -13.47 -3.22
CA ARG A 460 -6.59 -13.20 -3.23
C ARG A 460 -7.09 -12.66 -4.55
N LEU A 461 -6.21 -12.36 -5.51
CA LEU A 461 -6.63 -11.84 -6.81
C LEU A 461 -7.53 -12.84 -7.52
N PRO A 462 -8.70 -12.39 -8.02
CA PRO A 462 -9.53 -13.20 -8.87
C PRO A 462 -8.90 -13.27 -10.27
N VAL A 463 -8.80 -14.49 -10.79
CA VAL A 463 -8.25 -14.81 -12.10
C VAL A 463 -9.16 -15.81 -12.82
N PRO A 464 -9.28 -15.76 -14.16
CA PRO A 464 -9.92 -16.83 -14.92
C PRO A 464 -9.21 -18.18 -14.71
N ALA A 465 -9.93 -19.27 -14.96
CA ALA A 465 -9.31 -20.60 -14.93
C ALA A 465 -8.22 -20.72 -16.02
N PRO A 466 -7.04 -21.30 -15.73
CA PRO A 466 -5.98 -21.47 -16.73
C PRO A 466 -6.38 -22.27 -17.97
N SER A 467 -7.43 -23.09 -17.89
CA SER A 467 -7.98 -23.86 -19.01
C SER A 467 -8.48 -23.00 -20.18
N TYR A 468 -8.72 -21.70 -19.96
CA TYR A 468 -9.11 -20.77 -21.03
C TYR A 468 -7.93 -20.27 -21.87
N ALA A 469 -6.68 -20.59 -21.52
CA ALA A 469 -5.51 -20.21 -22.31
C ALA A 469 -4.98 -21.38 -23.14
N SER A 470 -5.04 -21.25 -24.46
CA SER A 470 -4.38 -22.14 -25.41
C SER A 470 -2.88 -21.85 -25.54
N THR A 471 -2.12 -22.79 -26.10
CA THR A 471 -0.69 -22.60 -26.42
C THR A 471 -0.45 -21.40 -27.34
N ASP A 472 -1.33 -21.20 -28.33
CA ASP A 472 -1.23 -20.09 -29.28
C ASP A 472 -1.47 -18.75 -28.60
N LEU A 473 -2.44 -18.68 -27.68
CA LEU A 473 -2.67 -17.46 -26.90
C LEU A 473 -1.42 -17.10 -26.06
N ILE A 474 -0.77 -18.08 -25.44
CA ILE A 474 0.45 -17.86 -24.65
C ILE A 474 1.55 -17.27 -25.55
N ALA A 475 1.75 -17.84 -26.74
CA ALA A 475 2.76 -17.38 -27.70
C ALA A 475 2.44 -15.96 -28.22
N ASP A 476 1.21 -15.70 -28.64
CA ASP A 476 0.75 -14.39 -29.14
C ASP A 476 0.95 -13.30 -28.08
N VAL A 477 0.58 -13.58 -26.82
CA VAL A 477 0.73 -12.63 -25.71
C VAL A 477 2.19 -12.36 -25.41
N ASP A 478 3.06 -13.37 -25.40
CA ASP A 478 4.50 -13.16 -25.17
C ASP A 478 5.11 -12.24 -26.25
N LEU A 479 4.77 -12.49 -27.52
CA LEU A 479 5.23 -11.68 -28.65
C LEU A 479 4.79 -10.22 -28.53
N LEU A 480 3.50 -9.98 -28.25
CA LEU A 480 2.96 -8.62 -28.10
C LEU A 480 3.60 -7.86 -26.93
N VAL A 481 3.78 -8.54 -25.79
CA VAL A 481 4.41 -7.92 -24.60
C VAL A 481 5.89 -7.62 -24.86
N LYS A 482 6.65 -8.54 -25.48
CA LYS A 482 8.05 -8.33 -25.87
C LYS A 482 8.22 -7.22 -26.92
N ALA A 483 7.24 -7.05 -27.82
CA ALA A 483 7.20 -5.96 -28.79
C ALA A 483 6.85 -4.59 -28.18
N GLY A 484 6.59 -4.52 -26.87
CA GLY A 484 6.24 -3.28 -26.19
C GLY A 484 4.79 -2.84 -26.36
N ASP A 485 3.91 -3.75 -26.78
CA ASP A 485 2.48 -3.50 -26.98
C ASP A 485 1.60 -4.29 -25.98
N PRO A 486 1.72 -4.00 -24.67
CA PRO A 486 0.97 -4.73 -23.64
C PRO A 486 -0.54 -4.44 -23.68
N ASP A 487 -0.97 -3.35 -24.33
CA ASP A 487 -2.39 -3.02 -24.44
C ASP A 487 -3.09 -3.92 -25.47
N LYS A 488 -2.46 -4.23 -26.61
CA LYS A 488 -2.96 -5.27 -27.53
C LYS A 488 -2.91 -6.67 -26.93
N ALA A 489 -1.89 -6.98 -26.15
CA ALA A 489 -1.84 -8.25 -25.43
C ALA A 489 -3.05 -8.39 -24.48
N LEU A 490 -3.37 -7.32 -23.76
CA LEU A 490 -4.54 -7.24 -22.89
C LEU A 490 -5.86 -7.34 -23.68
N ASP A 491 -5.98 -6.67 -24.84
CA ASP A 491 -7.15 -6.81 -25.73
C ASP A 491 -7.37 -8.25 -26.17
N LEU A 492 -6.29 -8.94 -26.54
CA LEU A 492 -6.34 -10.32 -27.00
C LEU A 492 -6.80 -11.28 -25.89
N VAL A 493 -6.26 -11.12 -24.68
CA VAL A 493 -6.67 -11.94 -23.53
C VAL A 493 -8.11 -11.61 -23.13
N ASP A 494 -8.49 -10.34 -23.09
CA ASP A 494 -9.87 -9.91 -22.82
C ASP A 494 -10.85 -10.56 -23.79
N GLN A 495 -10.54 -10.57 -25.09
CA GLN A 495 -11.38 -11.21 -26.10
C GLN A 495 -11.46 -12.73 -25.92
N ARG A 496 -10.32 -13.43 -25.95
CA ARG A 496 -10.32 -14.91 -25.97
C ARG A 496 -10.71 -15.53 -24.62
N VAL A 497 -10.33 -14.91 -23.50
CA VAL A 497 -10.54 -15.47 -22.17
C VAL A 497 -11.82 -14.95 -21.52
N LEU A 498 -12.03 -13.64 -21.49
CA LEU A 498 -13.17 -13.07 -20.76
C LEU A 498 -14.45 -13.10 -21.58
N ILE A 499 -14.40 -12.77 -22.87
CA ILE A 499 -15.59 -12.72 -23.73
C ILE A 499 -15.91 -14.11 -24.28
N ASP A 500 -15.00 -14.71 -25.05
CA ASP A 500 -15.28 -15.98 -25.72
C ASP A 500 -15.27 -17.17 -24.74
N GLY A 501 -14.35 -17.15 -23.76
CA GLY A 501 -14.20 -18.21 -22.76
C GLY A 501 -15.24 -18.15 -21.64
N LEU A 502 -15.28 -17.04 -20.89
CA LEU A 502 -16.18 -16.87 -19.74
C LEU A 502 -17.58 -16.38 -20.11
N GLY A 503 -17.80 -15.93 -21.36
CA GLY A 503 -19.11 -15.39 -21.79
C GLY A 503 -19.45 -14.03 -21.19
N LEU A 504 -18.46 -13.27 -20.69
CA LEU A 504 -18.71 -11.91 -20.21
C LEU A 504 -19.04 -11.00 -21.40
N SER A 505 -20.03 -10.12 -21.22
CA SER A 505 -20.35 -9.18 -22.30
C SER A 505 -19.18 -8.22 -22.55
N PRO A 506 -18.94 -7.80 -23.80
CA PRO A 506 -17.88 -6.83 -24.12
C PRO A 506 -17.97 -5.54 -23.28
N ARG A 507 -19.20 -5.12 -22.96
CA ARG A 507 -19.45 -3.96 -22.09
C ARG A 507 -18.91 -4.17 -20.67
N VAL A 508 -19.14 -5.34 -20.07
CA VAL A 508 -18.63 -5.67 -18.73
C VAL A 508 -17.10 -5.63 -18.72
N VAL A 509 -16.46 -6.19 -19.73
CA VAL A 509 -14.99 -6.19 -19.84
C VAL A 509 -14.45 -4.77 -20.01
N ALA A 510 -15.09 -3.96 -20.85
CA ALA A 510 -14.75 -2.55 -21.02
C ALA A 510 -14.91 -1.74 -19.73
N ASP A 511 -15.97 -1.98 -18.95
CA ASP A 511 -16.21 -1.30 -17.67
C ASP A 511 -15.13 -1.68 -16.62
N CYS A 512 -14.69 -2.95 -16.60
CA CYS A 512 -13.56 -3.38 -15.77
C CYS A 512 -12.25 -2.73 -16.21
N ARG A 513 -12.01 -2.63 -17.51
CA ARG A 513 -10.84 -1.94 -18.05
C ARG A 513 -10.83 -0.46 -17.68
N ALA A 514 -11.98 0.21 -17.81
CA ALA A 514 -12.14 1.60 -17.39
C ALA A 514 -11.88 1.77 -15.88
N ALA A 515 -12.31 0.83 -15.04
CA ALA A 515 -12.03 0.85 -13.61
C ALA A 515 -10.53 0.70 -13.31
N TRP A 516 -9.84 -0.23 -13.98
CA TRP A 516 -8.39 -0.37 -13.88
C TRP A 516 -7.67 0.93 -14.28
N VAL A 517 -7.99 1.48 -15.45
CA VAL A 517 -7.39 2.72 -15.96
C VAL A 517 -7.63 3.88 -15.00
N ALA A 518 -8.86 4.05 -14.48
CA ALA A 518 -9.19 5.11 -13.55
C ALA A 518 -8.31 5.07 -12.29
N LEU A 519 -8.15 3.90 -11.67
CA LEU A 519 -7.34 3.76 -10.45
C LEU A 519 -5.84 3.88 -10.72
N ARG A 520 -5.36 3.30 -11.83
CA ARG A 520 -3.97 3.42 -12.29
C ARG A 520 -3.59 4.87 -12.57
N ASP A 521 -4.43 5.59 -13.31
CA ASP A 521 -4.19 6.98 -13.67
C ASP A 521 -4.28 7.89 -12.45
N ARG A 522 -5.23 7.63 -11.54
CA ARG A 522 -5.30 8.30 -10.23
C ARG A 522 -3.98 8.19 -9.49
N ARG A 523 -3.35 7.00 -9.44
CA ARG A 523 -2.08 6.85 -8.73
C ARG A 523 -0.90 7.49 -9.43
N THR A 524 -0.80 7.37 -10.75
CA THR A 524 0.34 7.87 -11.55
C THR A 524 0.36 9.40 -11.65
N ARG A 525 -0.79 10.07 -11.73
CA ARG A 525 -0.90 11.54 -11.72
C ARG A 525 -0.36 12.18 -10.43
N ARG A 526 -0.25 11.43 -9.34
CA ARG A 526 0.38 11.90 -8.08
C ARG A 526 1.91 11.92 -8.15
N GLY A 527 2.51 11.26 -9.16
CA GLY A 527 3.96 11.16 -9.36
C GLY A 527 4.57 12.31 -10.16
N SER A 528 3.77 13.04 -10.93
CA SER A 528 4.18 14.27 -11.63
C SER A 528 4.18 15.43 -10.62
N ARG A 529 5.38 15.87 -10.23
CA ARG A 529 5.57 17.13 -9.52
C ARG A 529 5.32 18.32 -10.44
#